data_AF-A0A8T7DXR3-F1
#
_entry.id   AF-A0A8T7DXR3-F1
#
_cell.length_a   1.000
_cell.length_b   1.000
_cell.length_c   1.000
_cell.angle_alpha   90.00
_cell.angle_beta   90.00
_cell.angle_gamma   90.00
#
_symmetry.space_group_name_H-M   'P 1'
#
loop_
_entity.id
_entity.type
_entity.pdbx_description
1 polymer ?
#
loop_
_entity_poly.entity_id
_entity_poly.type
_entity_poly.pdbx_seq_one_letter_code
_entity_poly.pdbx_strand_id
1 'polypeptide(L)'
;MNFLEEFIKKESSAGIVLIFATILALLLKNSPLSEIYNLFLHTPVEIRFGALHIDKPLYLWINDGLMAMFFLLIGLEVKREFIEGHLSDMTQVALPAIAAVGGMLVPALFYVYFNQDQPLGMQGWAIPTA
;
A
#
# COMPACT_ATOMS: atom_id res chain seq x y z
N MET A 1 29.53 -4.90 17.75
CA MET A 1 28.17 -4.56 17.30
C MET A 1 27.81 -5.51 16.19
N ASN A 2 26.64 -6.13 16.24
CA ASN A 2 26.26 -7.20 15.32
C ASN A 2 25.95 -6.61 13.94
N PHE A 3 26.44 -7.24 12.87
CA PHE A 3 26.17 -6.86 11.48
C PHE A 3 24.68 -6.59 11.19
N LEU A 4 23.79 -7.34 11.85
CA LEU A 4 22.34 -7.16 11.77
C LEU A 4 21.86 -5.78 12.28
N GLU A 5 22.44 -5.25 13.35
CA GLU A 5 22.06 -3.95 13.90
C GLU A 5 22.51 -2.80 12.99
N GLU A 6 23.72 -2.89 12.43
CA GLU A 6 24.21 -1.92 11.46
C GLU A 6 23.43 -1.96 10.14
N PHE A 7 22.97 -3.15 9.73
CA PHE A 7 22.12 -3.29 8.56
C PHE A 7 20.75 -2.66 8.78
N ILE A 8 20.07 -2.96 9.88
CA ILE A 8 18.74 -2.42 10.20
C ILE A 8 18.75 -0.88 10.33
N LYS A 9 19.86 -0.29 10.78
CA LYS A 9 20.00 1.17 10.92
C LYS A 9 20.13 1.92 9.60
N LYS A 10 20.34 1.26 8.47
CA LYS A 10 20.43 1.91 7.16
C LYS A 10 19.04 2.15 6.59
N GLU A 11 18.77 3.37 6.11
CA GLU A 11 17.52 3.72 5.41
C GLU A 11 17.26 2.81 4.19
N SER A 12 18.32 2.36 3.51
CA SER A 12 18.20 1.46 2.35
C SER A 12 17.83 0.01 2.69
N SER A 13 17.94 -0.39 3.96
CA SER A 13 17.68 -1.79 4.37
C SER A 13 16.22 -2.18 4.16
N ALA A 14 15.28 -1.29 4.45
CA ALA A 14 13.85 -1.51 4.23
C ALA A 14 13.53 -1.74 2.74
N GLY A 15 14.15 -0.96 1.85
CA GLY A 15 14.00 -1.13 0.40
C GLY A 15 14.53 -2.47 -0.11
N ILE A 16 15.67 -2.93 0.41
CA ILE A 16 16.25 -4.24 0.04
C ILE A 16 15.31 -5.38 0.45
N VAL A 17 14.77 -5.34 1.68
CA VAL A 17 13.83 -6.35 2.17
C VAL A 17 12.56 -6.37 1.33
N LEU A 18 12.03 -5.19 0.96
CA LEU A 18 10.85 -5.08 0.11
C LEU A 18 11.06 -5.71 -1.28
N ILE A 19 12.18 -5.39 -1.93
CA ILE A 19 12.52 -5.97 -3.25
C ILE A 19 12.69 -7.49 -3.13
N PHE A 20 13.38 -7.96 -2.10
CA PHE A 20 13.56 -9.39 -1.86
C PHE A 20 12.21 -10.11 -1.68
N ALA A 21 11.32 -9.57 -0.86
CA ALA A 21 9.97 -10.11 -0.66
C ALA A 21 9.16 -10.13 -1.98
N THR A 22 9.28 -9.08 -2.79
CA THR A 22 8.62 -8.99 -4.10
C THR A 22 9.13 -10.07 -5.06
N ILE A 23 10.45 -10.24 -5.17
CA ILE A 23 11.05 -11.28 -6.01
C ILE A 23 10.59 -12.66 -5.53
N LEU A 24 10.59 -12.91 -4.22
CA LEU A 24 10.13 -14.17 -3.65
C LEU A 24 8.65 -14.44 -3.99
N ALA A 25 7.79 -13.43 -3.88
CA ALA A 25 6.38 -13.54 -4.25
C ALA A 25 6.21 -13.86 -5.75
N LEU A 26 6.98 -13.19 -6.63
CA LEU A 26 6.98 -13.47 -8.07
C LEU A 26 7.46 -14.90 -8.37
N LEU A 27 8.51 -15.37 -7.71
CA LEU A 27 9.01 -16.74 -7.87
C LEU A 27 7.96 -17.76 -7.44
N LEU A 28 7.35 -17.59 -6.26
CA LEU A 28 6.29 -18.48 -5.78
C LEU A 28 5.11 -18.53 -6.76
N LYS A 29 4.63 -17.36 -7.20
CA LYS A 29 3.47 -17.25 -8.09
C LYS A 29 3.72 -17.81 -9.50
N ASN A 30 4.96 -17.82 -9.98
CA ASN A 30 5.33 -18.34 -11.32
C ASN A 30 5.97 -19.74 -11.27
N SER A 31 6.02 -20.39 -10.10
CA SER A 31 6.58 -21.75 -9.93
C SER A 31 5.48 -22.82 -9.84
N PRO A 32 5.83 -24.12 -9.81
CA PRO A 32 4.86 -25.19 -9.53
C PRO A 32 4.14 -25.05 -8.18
N LEU A 33 4.66 -24.23 -7.25
CA LEU A 33 4.00 -23.94 -5.97
C LEU A 33 2.86 -22.90 -6.10
N SER A 34 2.61 -22.35 -7.30
CA SER A 34 1.60 -21.30 -7.52
C SER A 34 0.21 -21.71 -7.03
N GLU A 35 -0.20 -22.96 -7.26
CA GLU A 35 -1.50 -23.46 -6.80
C GLU A 35 -1.61 -23.45 -5.27
N ILE A 36 -0.60 -23.96 -4.58
CA ILE A 36 -0.54 -23.98 -3.11
C ILE A 36 -0.55 -22.54 -2.57
N TYR A 37 0.23 -21.64 -3.19
CA TYR A 37 0.29 -20.24 -2.83
C TYR A 37 -1.07 -19.54 -3.00
N ASN A 38 -1.78 -19.80 -4.10
CA ASN A 38 -3.11 -19.24 -4.36
C ASN A 38 -4.15 -19.81 -3.41
N LEU A 39 -4.15 -21.13 -3.16
CA LEU A 39 -5.04 -21.76 -2.20
C LEU A 39 -4.85 -21.18 -0.80
N PHE A 40 -3.60 -21.01 -0.37
CA PHE A 40 -3.28 -20.38 0.91
C PHE A 40 -3.87 -18.96 0.99
N LEU A 41 -3.61 -18.10 0.01
CA LEU A 41 -4.12 -16.72 0.00
C LEU A 41 -5.65 -16.61 -0.09
N HIS A 42 -6.31 -17.58 -0.74
CA HIS A 42 -7.78 -17.60 -0.89
C HIS A 42 -8.47 -18.46 0.16
N THR A 43 -7.76 -18.92 1.20
CA THR A 43 -8.36 -19.66 2.32
C THR A 43 -9.49 -18.81 2.91
N PRO A 44 -10.73 -19.32 2.98
CA PRO A 44 -11.84 -18.58 3.58
C PRO A 44 -11.58 -18.43 5.08
N VAL A 45 -11.63 -17.20 5.58
CA VAL A 45 -11.47 -16.88 6.99
C VAL A 45 -12.72 -16.14 7.45
N GLU A 46 -13.50 -16.82 8.28
CA GLU A 46 -14.76 -16.32 8.81
C GLU A 46 -14.61 -15.94 10.28
N ILE A 47 -15.11 -14.75 10.64
CA ILE A 47 -15.26 -14.31 12.03
C ILE A 47 -16.74 -14.02 12.28
N ARG A 48 -17.29 -14.69 13.31
CA ARG A 48 -18.70 -14.59 13.68
C ARG A 48 -18.86 -14.18 15.14
N PHE A 49 -19.61 -13.12 15.39
CA PHE A 49 -20.00 -12.65 16.72
C PHE A 49 -21.51 -12.38 16.75
N GLY A 50 -22.30 -13.37 17.17
CA GLY A 50 -23.76 -13.28 17.13
C GLY A 50 -24.28 -13.12 15.70
N ALA A 51 -24.97 -12.01 15.43
CA ALA A 51 -25.46 -11.68 14.07
C ALA A 51 -24.38 -11.09 13.15
N LEU A 52 -23.24 -10.64 13.69
CA LEU A 52 -22.14 -10.13 12.89
C LEU A 52 -21.39 -11.31 12.26
N HIS A 53 -21.35 -11.33 10.93
CA HIS A 53 -20.65 -12.33 10.14
C HIS A 53 -19.77 -11.63 9.10
N ILE A 54 -18.46 -11.81 9.22
CA ILE A 54 -17.49 -11.34 8.25
C ILE A 54 -16.84 -12.56 7.63
N ASP A 55 -17.08 -12.74 6.33
CA ASP A 55 -16.49 -13.78 5.50
C ASP A 55 -15.65 -13.12 4.42
N LYS A 56 -14.33 -13.31 4.51
CA LYS A 56 -13.37 -12.80 3.54
C LYS A 56 -12.21 -13.80 3.37
N PRO A 57 -11.64 -13.92 2.17
CA PRO A 57 -10.42 -14.68 1.95
C PRO A 57 -9.25 -14.10 2.76
N LEU A 58 -8.28 -14.96 3.11
CA LEU A 58 -7.13 -14.62 3.94
C LEU A 58 -6.36 -13.39 3.43
N TYR A 59 -6.18 -13.23 2.11
CA TYR A 59 -5.45 -12.09 1.57
C TYR A 59 -6.11 -10.74 1.87
N LEU A 60 -7.46 -10.67 1.94
CA LEU A 60 -8.16 -9.44 2.30
C LEU A 60 -7.96 -9.10 3.78
N TRP A 61 -7.94 -10.10 4.66
CA TRP A 61 -7.61 -9.88 6.07
C TRP A 61 -6.18 -9.35 6.25
N ILE A 62 -5.22 -9.93 5.52
CA ILE A 62 -3.83 -9.49 5.54
C ILE A 62 -3.72 -8.05 5.03
N ASN A 63 -4.36 -7.75 3.88
CA ASN A 63 -4.34 -6.41 3.30
C ASN A 63 -4.98 -5.39 4.25
N ASP A 64 -6.20 -5.64 4.73
CA ASP A 64 -6.91 -4.72 5.63
C ASP A 64 -6.09 -4.49 6.93
N GLY A 65 -5.51 -5.54 7.51
CA GLY A 65 -4.72 -5.46 8.74
C GLY A 65 -3.37 -4.74 8.56
N LEU A 66 -2.59 -5.10 7.53
CA LEU A 66 -1.29 -4.47 7.27
C LEU A 66 -1.46 -3.01 6.83
N MET A 67 -2.47 -2.72 6.01
CA MET A 67 -2.79 -1.36 5.59
C MET A 67 -3.25 -0.50 6.77
N ALA A 68 -4.04 -1.04 7.70
CA ALA A 68 -4.40 -0.32 8.91
C ALA A 68 -3.17 0.11 9.72
N MET A 69 -2.18 -0.78 9.89
CA MET A 69 -0.92 -0.45 10.56
C MET A 69 -0.09 0.58 9.79
N PHE A 70 0.01 0.43 8.47
CA PHE A 70 0.74 1.35 7.61
C PHE A 70 0.13 2.76 7.62
N PHE A 71 -1.18 2.88 7.43
CA PHE A 71 -1.88 4.16 7.46
C PHE A 71 -1.94 4.78 8.85
N LEU A 72 -1.92 3.98 9.93
CA LEU A 72 -1.76 4.51 11.28
C LEU A 72 -0.40 5.21 11.42
N LEU A 73 0.69 4.57 10.98
CA LEU A 73 2.03 5.15 11.03
C LEU A 73 2.11 6.42 10.19
N ILE A 74 1.62 6.38 8.94
CA ILE A 74 1.54 7.56 8.09
C ILE A 74 0.72 8.66 8.73
N GLY A 75 -0.43 8.34 9.32
CA GLY A 75 -1.29 9.31 9.98
C GLY A 75 -0.61 10.01 11.16
N LEU A 76 0.17 9.26 11.96
CA LEU A 76 0.98 9.82 13.04
C LEU A 76 2.11 10.71 12.50
N GLU A 77 2.74 10.30 11.41
CA GLU A 77 3.80 11.08 10.75
C GLU A 77 3.28 12.40 10.17
N VAL A 78 2.15 12.35 9.45
CA VAL A 78 1.47 13.54 8.92
C VAL A 78 1.05 14.47 10.06
N LYS A 79 0.52 13.92 11.16
CA LYS A 79 0.20 14.72 12.36
C LYS A 79 1.45 15.39 12.94
N ARG A 80 2.58 14.67 13.03
CA ARG A 80 3.85 15.22 13.50
C ARG A 80 4.32 16.37 12.62
N GLU A 81 4.32 16.18 11.31
CA GLU A 81 4.70 17.23 10.34
C GLU A 81 3.77 18.45 10.39
N PHE A 82 2.49 18.24 10.69
CA PHE A 82 1.51 19.33 10.80
C PHE A 82 1.71 20.18 12.07
N ILE A 83 2.13 19.57 13.19
CA ILE A 83 2.29 20.28 14.47
C ILE A 83 3.67 20.94 14.57
N GLU A 84 4.73 20.22 14.17
CA GLU A 84 6.12 20.61 14.46
C GLU A 84 7.02 20.62 13.21
N GLY A 85 6.52 20.17 12.06
CA GLY A 85 7.30 20.01 10.85
C GLY A 85 6.97 21.02 9.75
N HIS A 86 7.28 20.63 8.52
CA HIS A 86 7.22 21.50 7.34
C HIS A 86 5.79 21.79 6.89
N LEU A 87 4.82 21.03 7.41
CA LEU A 87 3.41 21.25 7.13
C LEU A 87 2.76 22.26 8.09
N SER A 88 3.48 22.73 9.11
CA SER A 88 2.97 23.71 10.08
C SER A 88 2.88 25.13 9.50
N ASP A 89 3.72 25.48 8.52
CA ASP A 89 3.73 26.78 7.85
C ASP A 89 2.98 26.72 6.51
N MET A 90 1.86 27.44 6.43
CA MET A 90 1.01 27.51 5.23
C MET A 90 1.76 27.96 3.97
N THR A 91 2.80 28.78 4.11
CA THR A 91 3.62 29.21 2.96
C THR A 91 4.52 28.10 2.43
N GLN A 92 4.95 27.17 3.29
CA GLN A 92 5.76 26.01 2.94
C GLN A 92 4.90 24.85 2.40
N VAL A 93 3.65 24.73 2.85
CA VAL A 93 2.69 23.69 2.42
C VAL A 93 2.20 23.88 0.99
N ALA A 94 2.06 25.12 0.52
CA ALA A 94 1.39 25.43 -0.74
C ALA A 94 2.04 24.71 -1.95
N LEU A 95 3.38 24.72 -2.03
CA LEU A 95 4.09 24.09 -3.15
C LEU A 95 3.98 22.54 -3.12
N PRO A 96 4.30 21.83 -2.02
CA PRO A 96 4.07 20.39 -1.91
C PRO A 96 2.61 19.98 -2.14
N ALA A 97 1.65 20.75 -1.65
CA ALA A 97 0.23 20.44 -1.83
C ALA A 97 -0.20 20.53 -3.30
N ILE A 98 0.21 21.59 -4.01
CA ILE A 98 -0.06 21.74 -5.45
C ILE A 98 0.65 20.64 -6.24
N ALA A 99 1.91 20.33 -5.89
CA ALA A 99 2.67 19.26 -6.54
C ALA A 99 2.02 17.88 -6.32
N ALA A 100 1.53 17.59 -5.12
CA ALA A 100 0.82 16.34 -4.81
C ALA A 100 -0.51 16.25 -5.57
N VAL A 101 -1.30 17.33 -5.59
CA VAL A 101 -2.57 17.37 -6.35
C VAL A 101 -2.31 17.21 -7.84
N GLY A 102 -1.29 17.89 -8.40
CA GLY A 102 -0.90 17.70 -9.80
C GLY A 102 -0.41 16.28 -10.09
N GLY A 103 0.42 15.72 -9.19
CA GLY A 103 0.93 14.35 -9.26
C GLY A 103 -0.16 13.28 -9.16
N MET A 104 -1.30 13.58 -8.55
CA MET A 104 -2.47 12.70 -8.52
C MET A 104 -3.40 12.93 -9.72
N LEU A 105 -3.73 14.18 -10.04
CA LEU A 105 -4.70 14.51 -11.09
C LEU A 105 -4.21 14.11 -12.48
N VAL A 106 -2.93 14.36 -12.79
CA VAL A 106 -2.40 14.09 -14.13
C VAL A 106 -2.45 12.58 -14.45
N PRO A 107 -1.88 11.66 -13.65
CA PRO A 107 -1.94 10.23 -13.96
C PRO A 107 -3.38 9.68 -13.96
N ALA A 108 -4.25 10.17 -13.06
CA ALA A 108 -5.66 9.79 -13.02
C ALA A 108 -6.39 10.16 -14.33
N LEU A 109 -6.24 11.41 -14.80
CA LEU A 109 -6.87 11.88 -16.03
C LEU A 109 -6.36 11.12 -17.26
N PHE A 110 -5.06 10.85 -17.33
CA PHE A 110 -4.49 10.02 -18.39
C PHE A 110 -5.11 8.62 -18.38
N TYR A 111 -5.20 7.98 -17.21
CA TYR A 111 -5.80 6.64 -17.10
C TYR A 111 -7.28 6.63 -17.48
N VAL A 112 -8.06 7.60 -17.01
CA VAL A 112 -9.50 7.72 -17.35
C VAL A 112 -9.69 7.94 -18.85
N TYR A 113 -8.88 8.81 -19.47
CA TYR A 113 -8.95 9.07 -20.91
C TYR A 113 -8.76 7.79 -21.74
N PHE A 114 -7.79 6.95 -21.38
CA PHE A 114 -7.54 5.69 -22.07
C PHE A 114 -8.54 4.58 -21.73
N ASN A 115 -9.24 4.65 -20.59
CA ASN A 115 -10.15 3.61 -20.12
C ASN A 115 -11.64 4.03 -20.17
N GLN A 116 -11.98 5.16 -20.78
CA GLN A 116 -13.33 5.72 -20.80
C GLN A 116 -14.40 4.78 -21.41
N ASP A 117 -14.01 3.95 -22.38
CA ASP A 117 -14.92 3.00 -23.03
C ASP A 117 -15.07 1.67 -22.25
N GLN A 118 -14.39 1.54 -21.11
CA GLN A 118 -14.34 0.33 -20.29
C GLN A 118 -14.86 0.61 -18.87
N PRO A 119 -16.16 0.37 -18.61
CA PRO A 119 -16.76 0.66 -17.30
C PRO A 119 -16.05 0.00 -16.10
N LEU A 120 -15.51 -1.20 -16.29
CA LEU A 120 -14.69 -1.88 -15.26
C LEU A 120 -13.32 -1.22 -15.08
N GLY A 121 -12.68 -0.81 -16.18
CA GLY A 121 -11.38 -0.11 -16.15
C GLY A 121 -11.48 1.22 -15.42
N MET A 122 -12.57 1.97 -15.60
CA MET A 122 -12.78 3.26 -14.92
C MET A 122 -12.71 3.19 -13.39
N GLN A 123 -12.98 2.03 -12.77
CA GLN A 123 -12.87 1.85 -11.31
C GLN A 123 -11.41 1.92 -10.82
N GLY A 124 -10.44 1.68 -11.70
CA GLY A 124 -9.01 1.65 -11.40
C GLY A 124 -8.29 3.01 -11.49
N TRP A 125 -9.01 4.13 -11.58
CA TRP A 125 -8.43 5.45 -11.84
C TRP A 125 -7.38 5.92 -10.82
N ALA A 126 -7.43 5.41 -9.58
CA ALA A 126 -6.51 5.77 -8.50
C ALA A 126 -5.23 4.89 -8.45
N ILE A 127 -5.14 3.83 -9.26
CA ILE A 127 -3.95 2.96 -9.31
C ILE A 127 -2.67 3.72 -9.72
N PRO A 128 -2.66 4.58 -10.77
CA PRO A 128 -1.46 5.28 -11.20
C PRO A 128 -1.11 6.51 -10.34
N THR A 129 -1.91 6.81 -9.32
CA THR A 129 -1.70 7.96 -8.42
C THR A 129 -1.06 7.56 -7.09
N ALA A 130 -0.86 6.26 -6.87
CA ALA A 130 -0.30 5.68 -5.65
C ALA A 130 1.24 5.56 -5.70
#